data_AF-A0A397ASJ1-F1
#
_entry.id   AF-A0A397ASJ1-F1
#
_cell.length_a   1.000
_cell.length_b   1.000
_cell.length_c   1.000
_cell.angle_alpha   90.00
_cell.angle_beta   90.00
_cell.angle_gamma   90.00
#
_symmetry.space_group_name_H-M   'P 1'
#
loop_
_entity.id
_entity.type
_entity.pdbx_description
1 polymer ?
#
loop_
_entity_poly.entity_id
_entity_poly.type
_entity_poly.pdbx_seq_one_letter_code
_entity_poly.pdbx_strand_id
1 'polypeptide(L)'
;MSTTVDELKEQGNAAFEAKRFDEAEALYSKAILQDAKQHVRSLDGLIEDGINLEDRPCQVHEALHQPRQAQHAYELAVKHGGKKRDVVEKVAATKKAADKEDRERTIHSREDWNDIYHNISDKKLRLAILVKFWNASTKAERFSFFMRFLTILSNGGTRKSLSPHRHVHALRVASRIGRYSIEQMEPIPAANYEPIELPVTWTSYFNALALAKKSDVMEDMYDAATEAEKTTIINDMKYYIHQMYKVDDDDIADE
;
A
#
# COMPACT_ATOMS: atom_id res chain seq x y z
N MET A 1 -8.81 -37.74 -23.39
CA MET A 1 -8.24 -38.05 -22.06
C MET A 1 -8.06 -36.73 -21.34
N SER A 2 -8.42 -36.63 -20.06
CA SER A 2 -8.18 -35.41 -19.28
C SER A 2 -6.72 -35.44 -18.84
N THR A 3 -5.90 -34.52 -19.32
CA THR A 3 -4.50 -34.35 -18.87
C THR A 3 -4.48 -34.21 -17.36
N THR A 4 -3.59 -34.89 -16.64
CA THR A 4 -3.55 -34.79 -15.17
C THR A 4 -2.76 -33.56 -14.71
N VAL A 5 -2.93 -33.16 -13.45
CA VAL A 5 -2.16 -32.03 -12.86
C VAL A 5 -0.65 -32.30 -12.94
N ASP A 6 -0.21 -33.54 -12.73
CA ASP A 6 1.20 -33.91 -12.79
C ASP A 6 1.76 -33.91 -14.22
N GLU A 7 0.96 -34.32 -15.21
CA GLU A 7 1.33 -34.19 -16.63
C GLU A 7 1.50 -32.72 -17.05
N LEU A 8 0.63 -31.82 -16.57
CA LEU A 8 0.77 -30.37 -16.85
C LEU A 8 2.03 -29.79 -16.20
N LYS A 9 2.41 -30.26 -15.00
CA LYS A 9 3.67 -29.87 -14.34
C LYS A 9 4.88 -30.36 -15.10
N GLU A 10 4.89 -31.61 -15.56
CA GLU A 10 6.00 -32.16 -16.36
C GLU A 10 6.15 -31.40 -17.68
N GLN A 11 5.05 -31.05 -18.34
CA GLN A 11 5.05 -30.20 -19.53
C GLN A 11 5.60 -28.80 -19.21
N GLY A 12 5.17 -28.18 -18.10
CA GLY A 12 5.69 -26.90 -17.65
C GLY A 12 7.20 -26.94 -17.40
N ASN A 13 7.70 -28.00 -16.76
CA ASN A 13 9.13 -28.22 -16.54
C ASN A 13 9.89 -28.37 -17.86
N ALA A 14 9.35 -29.14 -18.82
CA ALA A 14 9.97 -29.29 -20.14
C ALA A 14 9.97 -27.98 -20.94
N ALA A 15 8.92 -27.17 -20.85
CA ALA A 15 8.87 -25.84 -21.44
C ALA A 15 9.88 -24.90 -20.78
N PHE A 16 10.03 -24.96 -19.45
CA PHE A 16 11.02 -24.21 -18.69
C PHE A 16 12.46 -24.54 -19.10
N GLU A 17 12.82 -25.83 -19.16
CA GLU A 17 14.15 -26.28 -19.63
C GLU A 17 14.43 -25.84 -21.07
N ALA A 18 13.38 -25.78 -21.91
CA ALA A 18 13.44 -25.27 -23.27
C ALA A 18 13.45 -23.73 -23.37
N LYS A 19 13.48 -22.99 -22.25
CA LYS A 19 13.41 -21.52 -22.16
C LYS A 19 12.15 -20.91 -22.79
N ARG A 20 11.08 -21.69 -22.92
CA ARG A 20 9.76 -21.24 -23.40
C ARG A 20 8.94 -20.77 -22.19
N PHE A 21 9.31 -19.61 -21.64
CA PHE A 21 8.80 -19.15 -20.34
C PHE A 21 7.30 -18.80 -20.36
N ASP A 22 6.80 -18.19 -21.43
CA ASP A 22 5.36 -17.91 -21.57
C ASP A 22 4.53 -19.21 -21.60
N GLU A 23 5.06 -20.24 -22.28
CA GLU A 23 4.44 -21.55 -22.35
C GLU A 23 4.50 -22.26 -20.99
N ALA A 24 5.63 -22.17 -20.29
CA ALA A 24 5.79 -22.70 -18.95
C ALA A 24 4.82 -22.04 -17.96
N GLU A 25 4.70 -20.71 -17.97
CA GLU A 25 3.73 -19.96 -17.15
C GLU A 25 2.30 -20.42 -17.44
N ALA A 26 1.93 -20.55 -18.72
CA ALA A 26 0.60 -21.00 -19.11
C ALA A 26 0.32 -22.45 -18.68
N LEU A 27 1.32 -23.33 -18.75
CA LEU A 27 1.20 -24.74 -18.34
C LEU A 27 1.07 -24.87 -16.82
N TYR A 28 1.88 -24.14 -16.05
CA TYR A 28 1.73 -24.09 -14.60
C TYR A 28 0.39 -23.46 -14.19
N SER A 29 -0.02 -22.37 -14.84
CA SER A 29 -1.34 -21.73 -14.65
C SER A 29 -2.49 -22.70 -14.93
N LYS A 30 -2.39 -23.53 -15.97
CA LYS A 30 -3.38 -24.58 -16.27
C LYS A 30 -3.38 -25.69 -15.22
N ALA A 31 -2.22 -26.12 -14.76
CA ALA A 31 -2.11 -27.11 -13.68
C ALA A 31 -2.87 -26.62 -12.43
N ILE A 32 -2.72 -25.33 -12.11
CA ILE A 32 -3.42 -24.67 -11.01
C ILE A 32 -4.91 -24.61 -11.25
N LEU A 33 -5.36 -24.15 -12.42
CA LEU A 33 -6.80 -24.05 -12.71
C LEU A 33 -7.50 -25.42 -12.70
N GLN A 34 -6.77 -26.48 -13.06
CA GLN A 34 -7.29 -27.83 -13.07
C GLN A 34 -7.38 -28.44 -11.66
N ASP A 35 -6.41 -28.14 -10.80
CA ASP A 35 -6.47 -28.42 -9.37
C ASP A 35 -7.55 -27.56 -8.68
N ALA A 36 -7.74 -26.33 -9.16
CA ALA A 36 -8.70 -25.34 -8.68
C ALA A 36 -10.17 -25.63 -9.00
N LYS A 37 -10.49 -26.71 -9.72
CA LYS A 37 -11.85 -27.29 -9.66
C LYS A 37 -12.21 -27.78 -8.24
N GLN A 38 -11.25 -27.77 -7.30
CA GLN A 38 -11.49 -27.86 -5.86
C GLN A 38 -11.30 -26.53 -5.08
N HIS A 39 -10.39 -25.60 -5.44
CA HIS A 39 -10.30 -24.24 -4.84
C HIS A 39 -9.58 -23.20 -5.73
N VAL A 40 -10.13 -21.99 -5.92
CA VAL A 40 -9.57 -20.88 -6.75
C VAL A 40 -8.22 -20.36 -6.21
N ARG A 41 -7.08 -20.55 -6.92
CA ARG A 41 -5.74 -20.04 -6.53
C ARG A 41 -4.84 -19.64 -7.73
N SER A 42 -3.78 -18.85 -7.48
CA SER A 42 -2.74 -18.38 -8.43
C SER A 42 -1.46 -19.26 -8.37
N LEU A 43 -0.39 -18.93 -9.13
CA LEU A 43 0.92 -19.63 -9.09
C LEU A 43 1.50 -19.73 -7.67
N ASP A 44 1.24 -18.70 -6.87
CA ASP A 44 1.47 -18.63 -5.43
C ASP A 44 0.85 -19.79 -4.65
N GLY A 45 -0.34 -20.26 -5.04
CA GLY A 45 -1.05 -21.35 -4.37
C GLY A 45 -0.42 -22.72 -4.56
N LEU A 46 0.29 -22.96 -5.68
CA LEU A 46 1.03 -24.20 -5.94
C LEU A 46 2.19 -24.37 -4.94
N ILE A 47 2.78 -23.25 -4.54
CA ILE A 47 3.87 -23.19 -3.56
C ILE A 47 3.31 -23.42 -2.14
N GLU A 48 2.09 -22.94 -1.85
CA GLU A 48 1.43 -23.13 -0.55
C GLU A 48 1.15 -24.61 -0.20
N ASP A 49 0.82 -25.44 -1.20
CA ASP A 49 0.48 -26.85 -0.98
C ASP A 49 1.73 -27.76 -0.82
N GLY A 50 2.92 -27.16 -0.66
CA GLY A 50 4.16 -27.90 -0.41
C GLY A 50 4.61 -28.75 -1.59
N ILE A 51 4.09 -28.47 -2.79
CA ILE A 51 4.49 -29.13 -4.02
C ILE A 51 5.91 -28.63 -4.31
N ASN A 52 6.88 -29.51 -4.09
CA ASN A 52 8.31 -29.28 -4.20
C ASN A 52 8.72 -29.06 -5.67
N LEU A 53 8.24 -27.96 -6.26
CA LEU A 53 8.72 -27.42 -7.52
C LEU A 53 10.01 -26.68 -7.19
N GLU A 54 11.14 -27.20 -7.66
CA GLU A 54 12.49 -26.68 -7.42
C GLU A 54 12.66 -25.22 -7.90
N ASP A 55 12.13 -24.20 -7.22
CA ASP A 55 12.29 -22.76 -7.54
C ASP A 55 11.88 -22.33 -8.98
N ARG A 56 11.50 -23.26 -9.87
CA ARG A 56 11.24 -23.03 -11.31
C ARG A 56 10.08 -22.06 -11.57
N PRO A 57 8.94 -22.14 -10.86
CA PRO A 57 7.86 -21.15 -11.03
C PRO A 57 8.32 -19.73 -10.68
N CYS A 58 9.16 -19.56 -9.65
CA CYS A 58 9.74 -18.27 -9.28
C CYS A 58 10.67 -17.73 -10.38
N GLN A 59 11.49 -18.62 -10.97
CA GLN A 59 12.40 -18.29 -12.07
C GLN A 59 11.67 -17.94 -13.38
N VAL A 60 10.46 -18.48 -13.60
CA VAL A 60 9.60 -18.06 -14.72
C VAL A 60 9.24 -16.58 -14.58
N HIS A 61 8.75 -16.15 -13.41
CA HIS A 61 8.41 -14.72 -13.21
C HIS A 61 9.64 -13.81 -13.32
N GLU A 62 10.82 -14.26 -12.88
CA GLU A 62 12.06 -13.51 -13.12
C GLU A 62 12.38 -13.38 -14.62
N ALA A 63 12.24 -14.46 -15.39
CA ALA A 63 12.49 -14.47 -16.83
C ALA A 63 11.48 -13.63 -17.62
N LEU A 64 10.25 -13.52 -17.12
CA LEU A 64 9.19 -12.69 -17.69
C LEU A 64 9.28 -11.21 -17.28
N HIS A 65 10.31 -10.81 -16.51
CA HIS A 65 10.45 -9.46 -15.98
C HIS A 65 9.24 -8.99 -15.16
N GLN A 66 8.71 -9.89 -14.32
CA GLN A 66 7.58 -9.64 -13.43
C GLN A 66 8.04 -9.67 -11.97
N PRO A 67 8.73 -8.61 -11.48
CA PRO A 67 9.47 -8.72 -10.22
C PRO A 67 8.58 -8.81 -8.99
N ARG A 68 7.35 -8.25 -9.01
CA ARG A 68 6.43 -8.36 -7.86
C ARG A 68 5.85 -9.77 -7.75
N GLN A 69 5.48 -10.37 -8.87
CA GLN A 69 5.06 -11.78 -8.94
C GLN A 69 6.21 -12.71 -8.54
N ALA A 70 7.43 -12.42 -9.01
CA ALA A 70 8.62 -13.17 -8.61
C ALA A 70 8.89 -13.05 -7.10
N GLN A 71 8.77 -11.85 -6.52
CA GLN A 71 8.92 -11.65 -5.08
C GLN A 71 7.89 -12.47 -4.30
N HIS A 72 6.60 -12.40 -4.64
CA HIS A 72 5.56 -13.15 -3.94
C HIS A 72 5.81 -14.66 -4.01
N ALA A 73 6.17 -15.17 -5.19
CA ALA A 73 6.50 -16.57 -5.38
C ALA A 73 7.69 -17.01 -4.49
N TYR A 74 8.77 -16.22 -4.45
CA TYR A 74 9.92 -16.52 -3.59
C TYR A 74 9.60 -16.41 -2.08
N GLU A 75 8.81 -15.42 -1.65
CA GLU A 75 8.39 -15.28 -0.24
C GLU A 75 7.56 -16.47 0.23
N LEU A 76 6.68 -16.97 -0.64
CA LEU A 76 5.91 -18.18 -0.38
C LEU A 76 6.80 -19.42 -0.35
N ALA A 77 7.77 -19.52 -1.26
CA ALA A 77 8.70 -20.65 -1.28
C ALA A 77 9.48 -20.75 0.04
N VAL A 78 9.94 -19.61 0.59
CA VAL A 78 10.58 -19.56 1.91
C VAL A 78 9.62 -20.00 3.03
N LYS A 79 8.38 -19.50 3.02
CA LYS A 79 7.36 -19.82 4.04
C LYS A 79 7.02 -21.32 4.09
N HIS A 80 7.02 -22.00 2.94
CA HIS A 80 6.65 -23.41 2.81
C HIS A 80 7.84 -24.39 2.82
N GLY A 81 9.02 -23.94 3.25
CA GLY A 81 10.16 -24.83 3.55
C GLY A 81 11.36 -24.69 2.62
N GLY A 82 11.33 -23.76 1.65
CA GLY A 82 12.47 -23.31 0.87
C GLY A 82 13.48 -22.52 1.73
N LYS A 83 14.13 -23.20 2.68
CA LYS A 83 15.17 -22.62 3.56
C LYS A 83 16.56 -22.62 2.93
N LYS A 84 16.66 -22.92 1.63
CA LYS A 84 17.94 -22.82 0.90
C LYS A 84 18.37 -21.35 0.89
N ARG A 85 19.65 -21.11 1.19
CA ARG A 85 20.24 -19.76 1.24
C ARG A 85 19.95 -18.97 -0.04
N ASP A 86 20.03 -19.63 -1.19
CA ASP A 86 19.81 -19.02 -2.51
C ASP A 86 18.39 -18.46 -2.67
N VAL A 87 17.35 -19.13 -2.13
CA VAL A 87 15.95 -18.68 -2.20
C VAL A 87 15.75 -17.42 -1.35
N VAL A 88 16.38 -17.36 -0.17
CA VAL A 88 16.31 -16.19 0.72
C VAL A 88 17.04 -14.99 0.09
N GLU A 89 18.20 -15.21 -0.52
CA GLU A 89 18.92 -14.17 -1.27
C GLU A 89 18.09 -13.67 -2.47
N LYS A 90 17.37 -14.58 -3.14
CA LYS A 90 16.45 -14.25 -4.22
C LYS A 90 15.27 -13.40 -3.78
N VAL A 91 14.65 -13.66 -2.61
CA VAL A 91 13.61 -12.77 -2.05
C VAL A 91 14.11 -11.34 -1.92
N ALA A 92 15.30 -11.13 -1.36
CA ALA A 92 15.85 -9.79 -1.19
C ALA A 92 16.15 -9.11 -2.53
N ALA A 93 16.66 -9.87 -3.51
CA ALA A 93 16.97 -9.36 -4.84
C ALA A 93 15.70 -8.98 -5.63
N THR A 94 14.69 -9.85 -5.66
CA THR A 94 13.43 -9.59 -6.36
C THR A 94 12.64 -8.48 -5.70
N LYS A 95 12.61 -8.42 -4.36
CA LYS A 95 12.04 -7.29 -3.62
C LYS A 95 12.71 -5.96 -4.00
N LYS A 96 14.04 -5.93 -4.03
CA LYS A 96 14.78 -4.72 -4.43
C LYS A 96 14.45 -4.31 -5.87
N ALA A 97 14.31 -5.26 -6.78
CA ALA A 97 13.92 -4.99 -8.16
C ALA A 97 12.48 -4.46 -8.25
N ALA A 98 11.53 -5.11 -7.57
CA ALA A 98 10.12 -4.70 -7.54
C ALA A 98 9.94 -3.31 -6.92
N ASP A 99 10.64 -3.02 -5.82
CA ASP A 99 10.62 -1.71 -5.17
C ASP A 99 11.24 -0.62 -6.06
N LYS A 100 12.25 -0.96 -6.87
CA LYS A 100 12.81 -0.03 -7.86
C LYS A 100 11.78 0.26 -8.97
N GLU A 101 11.15 -0.78 -9.49
CA GLU A 101 10.13 -0.63 -10.54
C GLU A 101 8.95 0.23 -10.05
N ASP A 102 8.42 -0.02 -8.86
CA ASP A 102 7.32 0.78 -8.30
C ASP A 102 7.70 2.25 -8.07
N ARG A 103 8.97 2.54 -7.76
CA ARG A 103 9.47 3.92 -7.66
C ARG A 103 9.58 4.60 -9.03
N GLU A 104 9.92 3.86 -10.07
CA GLU A 104 10.11 4.39 -11.43
C GLU A 104 8.82 4.34 -12.28
N ARG A 105 7.81 3.60 -11.82
CA ARG A 105 6.52 3.42 -12.50
C ARG A 105 5.79 4.75 -12.69
N THR A 106 5.35 4.99 -13.92
CA THR A 106 4.42 6.06 -14.24
C THR A 106 3.04 5.71 -13.71
N ILE A 107 2.45 6.62 -12.95
CA ILE A 107 1.14 6.41 -12.30
C ILE A 107 0.07 7.10 -13.15
N HIS A 108 -0.88 6.33 -13.69
CA HIS A 108 -1.94 6.85 -14.55
C HIS A 108 -3.30 6.93 -13.84
N SER A 109 -3.46 6.18 -12.74
CA SER A 109 -4.74 6.03 -12.06
C SER A 109 -4.59 5.95 -10.53
N ARG A 110 -5.72 6.06 -9.83
CA ARG A 110 -5.79 5.88 -8.38
C ARG A 110 -5.48 4.44 -8.00
N GLU A 111 -5.90 3.50 -8.83
CA GLU A 111 -5.65 2.07 -8.69
C GLU A 111 -4.14 1.78 -8.78
N ASP A 112 -3.44 2.35 -9.77
CA ASP A 112 -1.97 2.23 -9.88
C ASP A 112 -1.26 2.74 -8.62
N TRP A 113 -1.69 3.89 -8.11
CA TRP A 113 -1.13 4.45 -6.88
C TRP A 113 -1.37 3.55 -5.68
N ASN A 114 -2.61 3.05 -5.54
CA ASN A 114 -2.97 2.18 -4.44
C ASN A 114 -2.15 0.89 -4.47
N ASP A 115 -1.94 0.29 -5.63
CA ASP A 115 -1.09 -0.90 -5.78
C ASP A 115 0.34 -0.61 -5.31
N ILE A 116 0.96 0.48 -5.80
CA ILE A 116 2.30 0.90 -5.38
C ILE A 116 2.35 1.12 -3.86
N TYR A 117 1.41 1.88 -3.31
CA TYR A 117 1.41 2.23 -1.90
C TYR A 117 1.23 1.00 -1.00
N HIS A 118 0.40 0.02 -1.40
CA HIS A 118 0.25 -1.24 -0.67
C HIS A 118 1.53 -2.09 -0.67
N ASN A 119 2.32 -2.01 -1.73
CA ASN A 119 3.59 -2.74 -1.83
C ASN A 119 4.70 -2.15 -0.94
N ILE A 120 4.57 -0.90 -0.49
CA ILE A 120 5.58 -0.26 0.37
C ILE A 120 5.55 -0.93 1.75
N SER A 121 6.61 -1.68 2.06
CA SER A 121 6.79 -2.32 3.38
C SER A 121 7.44 -1.41 4.43
N ASP A 122 8.13 -0.35 4.01
CA ASP A 122 8.77 0.61 4.92
C ASP A 122 7.73 1.59 5.50
N LYS A 123 7.38 1.37 6.77
CA LYS A 123 6.45 2.21 7.52
C LYS A 123 6.89 3.68 7.59
N LYS A 124 8.21 3.93 7.69
CA LYS A 124 8.74 5.29 7.77
C LYS A 124 8.54 6.00 6.44
N LEU A 125 8.74 5.31 5.32
CA LEU A 125 8.45 5.85 3.98
C LEU A 125 6.95 6.12 3.80
N ARG A 126 6.07 5.21 4.22
CA ARG A 126 4.60 5.42 4.14
C ARG A 126 4.16 6.68 4.89
N LEU A 127 4.63 6.85 6.13
CA LEU A 127 4.37 8.06 6.92
C LEU A 127 4.98 9.31 6.28
N ALA A 128 6.20 9.21 5.73
CA ALA A 128 6.84 10.32 5.03
C ALA A 128 6.04 10.77 3.80
N ILE A 129 5.46 9.83 3.03
CA ILE A 129 4.61 10.15 1.87
C ILE A 129 3.42 11.00 2.32
N LEU A 130 2.70 10.56 3.37
CA LEU A 130 1.54 11.27 3.89
C LEU A 130 1.89 12.69 4.32
N VAL A 131 2.98 12.86 5.08
CA VAL A 131 3.45 14.18 5.54
C VAL A 131 3.92 15.05 4.39
N LYS A 132 4.67 14.51 3.44
CA LYS A 132 5.18 15.29 2.29
C LYS A 132 4.06 15.67 1.33
N PHE A 133 3.06 14.81 1.10
CA PHE A 133 1.88 15.15 0.31
C PHE A 133 1.02 16.21 0.99
N TRP A 134 0.86 16.14 2.32
CA TRP A 134 0.25 17.23 3.08
C TRP A 134 1.00 18.55 2.89
N ASN A 135 2.33 18.53 3.07
CA ASN A 135 3.15 19.74 2.99
C ASN A 135 3.25 20.30 1.55
N ALA A 136 3.17 19.45 0.53
CA ALA A 136 3.09 19.88 -0.87
C ALA A 136 1.71 20.45 -1.25
N SER A 137 0.67 20.17 -0.47
CA SER A 137 -0.69 20.63 -0.73
C SER A 137 -0.90 22.09 -0.28
N THR A 138 -1.82 22.77 -0.94
CA THR A 138 -2.30 24.10 -0.55
C THR A 138 -3.08 24.05 0.76
N LYS A 139 -3.29 25.21 1.41
CA LYS A 139 -4.11 25.30 2.63
C LYS A 139 -5.53 24.76 2.44
N ALA A 140 -6.17 25.04 1.30
CA ALA A 140 -7.51 24.56 0.99
C ALA A 140 -7.57 23.03 0.82
N GLU A 141 -6.54 22.44 0.21
CA GLU A 141 -6.41 20.98 0.07
C GLU A 141 -6.17 20.31 1.43
N ARG A 142 -5.25 20.85 2.24
CA ARG A 142 -5.02 20.39 3.62
C ARG A 142 -6.28 20.48 4.47
N PHE A 143 -7.05 21.57 4.34
CA PHE A 143 -8.34 21.71 5.02
C PHE A 143 -9.31 20.60 4.62
N SER A 144 -9.39 20.28 3.32
CA SER A 144 -10.20 19.15 2.85
C SER A 144 -9.76 17.82 3.47
N PHE A 145 -8.46 17.56 3.53
CA PHE A 145 -7.92 16.34 4.16
C PHE A 145 -8.25 16.29 5.64
N PHE A 146 -7.98 17.38 6.36
CA PHE A 146 -8.25 17.54 7.77
C PHE A 146 -9.71 17.23 8.12
N MET A 147 -10.62 17.82 7.37
CA MET A 147 -12.06 17.62 7.50
C MET A 147 -12.48 16.17 7.27
N ARG A 148 -11.83 15.51 6.31
CA ARG A 148 -12.05 14.09 6.02
C ARG A 148 -11.52 13.19 7.14
N PHE A 149 -10.33 13.47 7.67
CA PHE A 149 -9.78 12.79 8.84
C PHE A 149 -10.68 12.92 10.06
N LEU A 150 -11.16 14.13 10.38
CA LEU A 150 -12.11 14.33 11.49
C LEU A 150 -13.38 13.50 11.29
N THR A 151 -13.90 13.45 10.06
CA THR A 151 -15.04 12.58 9.72
C THR A 151 -14.72 11.11 9.99
N ILE A 152 -13.56 10.61 9.57
CA ILE A 152 -13.13 9.22 9.79
C ILE A 152 -13.00 8.91 11.30
N LEU A 153 -12.32 9.78 12.04
CA LEU A 153 -12.08 9.61 13.47
C LEU A 153 -13.36 9.68 14.30
N SER A 154 -14.27 10.58 13.92
CA SER A 154 -15.59 10.68 14.56
C SER A 154 -16.50 9.50 14.27
N ASN A 155 -16.28 8.83 13.15
CA ASN A 155 -17.00 7.64 12.72
C ASN A 155 -16.37 6.33 13.24
N GLY A 156 -15.47 6.38 14.22
CA GLY A 156 -14.94 5.19 14.90
C GLY A 156 -14.04 4.30 14.03
N GLY A 157 -13.48 4.84 12.93
CA GLY A 157 -12.59 4.09 12.03
C GLY A 157 -13.33 3.13 11.09
N THR A 158 -13.15 3.32 9.79
CA THR A 158 -13.65 2.52 8.66
C THR A 158 -15.18 2.49 8.44
N ARG A 159 -15.62 2.69 7.19
CA ARG A 159 -17.04 2.72 6.74
C ARG A 159 -17.80 1.38 6.91
N LYS A 160 -17.17 0.30 7.39
CA LYS A 160 -17.75 -1.05 7.38
C LYS A 160 -18.76 -1.36 8.48
N SER A 161 -19.06 -0.42 9.38
CA SER A 161 -20.10 -0.62 10.41
C SER A 161 -21.07 0.57 10.45
N LEU A 162 -22.13 0.48 9.64
CA LEU A 162 -23.25 1.42 9.64
C LEU A 162 -24.27 0.95 10.69
N SER A 163 -24.31 1.61 11.85
CA SER A 163 -25.36 1.40 12.86
C SER A 163 -26.16 2.69 13.10
N PRO A 164 -27.49 2.63 13.33
CA PRO A 164 -28.39 3.79 13.22
C PRO A 164 -28.26 4.87 14.31
N HIS A 165 -27.43 4.67 15.34
CA HIS A 165 -27.38 5.54 16.53
C HIS A 165 -26.50 6.81 16.38
N ARG A 166 -26.13 7.23 15.17
CA ARG A 166 -25.10 8.28 14.94
C ARG A 166 -25.56 9.71 14.65
N HIS A 167 -26.85 10.03 14.66
CA HIS A 167 -27.30 11.41 14.39
C HIS A 167 -26.79 12.41 15.46
N VAL A 168 -26.74 12.02 16.73
CA VAL A 168 -26.32 12.91 17.84
C VAL A 168 -24.79 13.13 17.85
N HIS A 169 -24.01 12.15 17.39
CA HIS A 169 -22.54 12.24 17.40
C HIS A 169 -21.99 13.04 16.20
N ALA A 170 -22.62 12.93 15.03
CA ALA A 170 -22.28 13.76 13.86
C ALA A 170 -22.51 15.26 14.13
N LEU A 171 -23.56 15.61 14.86
CA LEU A 171 -23.84 16.99 15.30
C LEU A 171 -22.78 17.57 16.24
N ARG A 172 -22.21 16.76 17.16
CA ARG A 172 -21.07 17.19 18.02
C ARG A 172 -19.77 17.40 17.26
N VAL A 173 -19.60 16.70 16.13
CA VAL A 173 -18.41 16.81 15.28
C VAL A 173 -18.56 18.04 14.40
N ALA A 174 -19.75 18.27 13.84
CA ALA A 174 -20.11 19.49 13.12
C ALA A 174 -19.91 20.77 13.95
N SER A 175 -20.22 20.75 15.26
CA SER A 175 -19.99 21.89 16.15
C SER A 175 -18.52 22.14 16.51
N ARG A 176 -17.64 21.14 16.39
CA ARG A 176 -16.18 21.30 16.52
C ARG A 176 -15.52 21.69 15.20
N ILE A 177 -16.07 21.21 14.07
CA ILE A 177 -15.63 21.52 12.70
C ILE A 177 -15.63 23.03 12.43
N GLY A 178 -16.63 23.77 12.92
CA GLY A 178 -16.73 25.21 12.72
C GLY A 178 -15.64 26.05 13.40
N ARG A 179 -14.76 25.43 14.22
CA ARG A 179 -13.62 26.10 14.86
C ARG A 179 -12.34 26.11 14.02
N TYR A 180 -12.34 25.41 12.89
CA TYR A 180 -11.17 25.28 12.04
C TYR A 180 -11.39 26.07 10.75
N SER A 181 -10.36 26.81 10.34
CA SER A 181 -10.36 27.56 9.08
C SER A 181 -9.29 27.03 8.12
N ILE A 182 -9.39 27.44 6.85
CA ILE A 182 -8.38 27.15 5.84
C ILE A 182 -7.04 27.79 6.24
N GLU A 183 -7.08 28.99 6.81
CA GLU A 183 -5.88 29.80 7.13
C GLU A 183 -4.99 29.17 8.18
N GLN A 184 -5.58 28.31 8.99
CA GLN A 184 -4.97 27.52 10.04
C GLN A 184 -4.26 26.24 9.53
N MET A 185 -4.36 25.91 8.25
CA MET A 185 -3.80 24.67 7.67
C MET A 185 -2.34 24.81 7.24
N GLU A 186 -1.46 24.98 8.21
CA GLU A 186 -0.02 24.98 8.07
C GLU A 186 0.60 23.60 7.71
N PRO A 187 1.85 23.60 7.22
CA PRO A 187 2.62 22.37 7.06
C PRO A 187 2.81 21.63 8.40
N ILE A 188 2.82 20.30 8.36
CA ILE A 188 3.17 19.48 9.51
C ILE A 188 4.70 19.49 9.67
N PRO A 189 5.23 19.60 10.90
CA PRO A 189 6.66 19.47 11.16
C PRO A 189 7.20 18.13 10.60
N ALA A 190 8.12 18.22 9.64
CA ALA A 190 8.60 17.07 8.87
C ALA A 190 10.06 16.68 9.18
N ALA A 191 10.67 17.19 10.27
CA ALA A 191 12.08 16.99 10.59
C ALA A 191 12.50 15.50 10.58
N ASN A 192 11.64 14.59 11.05
CA ASN A 192 11.89 13.15 11.07
C ASN A 192 11.87 12.48 9.69
N TYR A 193 11.31 13.17 8.69
CA TYR A 193 11.10 12.72 7.32
C TYR A 193 11.90 13.53 6.29
N GLU A 194 12.61 14.59 6.71
CA GLU A 194 13.41 15.45 5.83
C GLU A 194 14.38 14.65 4.94
N PRO A 195 15.16 13.68 5.47
CA PRO A 195 16.12 12.92 4.67
C PRO A 195 15.48 11.95 3.66
N ILE A 196 14.16 11.75 3.72
CA ILE A 196 13.46 10.81 2.85
C ILE A 196 13.05 11.53 1.58
N GLU A 197 13.69 11.21 0.47
CA GLU A 197 13.28 11.70 -0.84
C GLU A 197 12.18 10.82 -1.42
N LEU A 198 11.12 11.46 -1.90
CA LEU A 198 10.06 10.76 -2.63
C LEU A 198 10.42 10.68 -4.11
N PRO A 199 10.13 9.55 -4.78
CA PRO A 199 10.21 9.45 -6.23
C PRO A 199 9.45 10.58 -6.94
N VAL A 200 10.08 11.14 -7.96
CA VAL A 200 9.53 12.26 -8.75
C VAL A 200 8.20 11.87 -9.40
N THR A 201 8.08 10.63 -9.86
CA THR A 201 6.85 10.04 -10.43
C THR A 201 5.67 10.15 -9.45
N TRP A 202 5.88 9.81 -8.18
CA TRP A 202 4.86 9.85 -7.14
C TRP A 202 4.40 11.27 -6.83
N THR A 203 5.36 12.19 -6.66
CA THR A 203 5.06 13.61 -6.40
C THR A 203 4.37 14.27 -7.59
N SER A 204 4.79 13.95 -8.82
CA SER A 204 4.23 14.48 -10.05
C SER A 204 2.79 14.02 -10.24
N TYR A 205 2.52 12.73 -10.00
CA TYR A 205 1.15 12.20 -10.00
C TYR A 205 0.27 12.94 -8.99
N PHE A 206 0.69 13.01 -7.72
CA PHE A 206 -0.11 13.65 -6.68
C PHE A 206 -0.37 15.13 -6.98
N ASN A 207 0.63 15.87 -7.44
CA ASN A 207 0.50 17.29 -7.75
C ASN A 207 -0.44 17.57 -8.93
N ALA A 208 -0.53 16.66 -9.89
CA ALA A 208 -1.43 16.77 -11.03
C ALA A 208 -2.91 16.49 -10.68
N LEU A 209 -3.20 15.91 -9.51
CA LEU A 209 -4.56 15.61 -9.09
C LEU A 209 -5.34 16.88 -8.73
N ALA A 210 -6.62 16.90 -9.10
CA ALA A 210 -7.56 17.90 -8.57
C ALA A 210 -7.81 17.69 -7.07
N LEU A 211 -8.22 18.76 -6.37
CA LEU A 211 -8.44 18.77 -4.92
C LEU A 211 -9.23 17.55 -4.41
N ALA A 212 -10.39 17.26 -5.00
CA ALA A 212 -11.24 16.14 -4.57
C ALA A 212 -10.51 14.79 -4.66
N LYS A 213 -9.67 14.61 -5.68
CA LYS A 213 -8.90 13.39 -5.92
C LYS A 213 -7.69 13.28 -4.99
N LYS A 214 -7.05 14.38 -4.61
CA LYS A 214 -6.01 14.35 -3.57
C LYS A 214 -6.58 13.87 -2.23
N SER A 215 -7.78 14.33 -1.87
CA SER A 215 -8.43 13.93 -0.62
C SER A 215 -8.79 12.44 -0.62
N ASP A 216 -9.22 11.92 -1.77
CA ASP A 216 -9.48 10.50 -1.98
C ASP A 216 -8.21 9.65 -1.85
N VAL A 217 -7.06 10.13 -2.36
CA VAL A 217 -5.76 9.45 -2.22
C VAL A 217 -5.26 9.46 -0.78
N MET A 218 -5.40 10.58 -0.06
CA MET A 218 -5.02 10.68 1.35
C MET A 218 -5.88 9.77 2.26
N GLU A 219 -7.18 9.63 1.96
CA GLU A 219 -8.07 8.67 2.65
C GLU A 219 -7.60 7.22 2.43
N ASP A 220 -7.32 6.83 1.18
CA ASP A 220 -6.85 5.47 0.87
C ASP A 220 -5.54 5.13 1.59
N MET A 221 -4.60 6.08 1.64
CA MET A 221 -3.34 5.86 2.35
C MET A 221 -3.53 5.63 3.85
N TYR A 222 -4.51 6.30 4.46
CA TYR A 222 -4.87 6.08 5.85
C TYR A 222 -5.60 4.76 6.07
N ASP A 223 -6.53 4.41 5.19
CA ASP A 223 -7.27 3.15 5.28
C ASP A 223 -6.35 1.94 5.12
N ALA A 224 -5.35 2.05 4.23
CA ALA A 224 -4.31 1.05 4.04
C ALA A 224 -3.26 1.00 5.16
N ALA A 225 -3.22 2.00 6.05
CA ALA A 225 -2.27 2.03 7.16
C ALA A 225 -2.57 0.96 8.21
N THR A 226 -1.52 0.41 8.80
CA THR A 226 -1.61 -0.47 9.97
C THR A 226 -2.14 0.29 11.18
N GLU A 227 -2.69 -0.41 12.18
CA GLU A 227 -3.20 0.25 13.40
C GLU A 227 -2.13 1.06 14.15
N ALA A 228 -0.87 0.60 14.08
CA ALA A 228 0.27 1.35 14.62
C ALA A 228 0.50 2.66 13.86
N GLU A 229 0.50 2.62 12.52
CA GLU A 229 0.64 3.82 11.68
C GLU A 229 -0.54 4.78 11.86
N LYS A 230 -1.77 4.28 11.90
CA LYS A 230 -2.96 5.10 12.20
C LYS A 230 -2.83 5.79 13.55
N THR A 231 -2.36 5.08 14.56
CA THR A 231 -2.10 5.66 15.89
C THR A 231 -1.09 6.80 15.81
N THR A 232 0.02 6.61 15.08
CA THR A 232 1.01 7.67 14.84
C THR A 232 0.40 8.87 14.13
N ILE A 233 -0.32 8.65 13.02
CA ILE A 233 -0.98 9.71 12.25
C ILE A 233 -1.94 10.50 13.15
N ILE A 234 -2.75 9.82 13.96
CA ILE A 234 -3.70 10.45 14.89
C ILE A 234 -2.96 11.30 15.94
N ASN A 235 -1.87 10.79 16.51
CA ASN A 235 -1.11 11.51 17.52
C ASN A 235 -0.43 12.76 16.92
N ASP A 236 0.13 12.63 15.72
CA ASP A 236 0.71 13.75 14.99
C ASP A 236 -0.36 14.82 14.68
N MET A 237 -1.56 14.41 14.26
CA MET A 237 -2.69 15.32 14.04
C MET A 237 -3.16 16.00 15.33
N LYS A 238 -3.23 15.27 16.45
CA LYS A 238 -3.57 15.87 17.76
C LYS A 238 -2.52 16.88 18.20
N TYR A 239 -1.25 16.55 18.04
CA TYR A 239 -0.14 17.46 18.36
C TYR A 239 -0.18 18.70 17.48
N TYR A 240 -0.39 18.52 16.17
CA TYR A 240 -0.55 19.61 15.21
C TYR A 240 -1.70 20.54 15.62
N ILE A 241 -2.89 19.99 15.91
CA ILE A 241 -4.03 20.76 16.43
C ILE A 241 -3.67 21.48 17.73
N HIS A 242 -3.04 20.81 18.68
CA HIS A 242 -2.69 21.41 19.96
C HIS A 242 -1.70 22.58 19.79
N GLN A 243 -0.72 22.43 18.91
CA GLN A 243 0.24 23.50 18.59
C GLN A 243 -0.46 24.72 17.95
N MET A 244 -1.49 24.51 17.13
CA MET A 244 -2.26 25.62 16.57
C MET A 244 -3.01 26.44 17.62
N TYR A 245 -3.39 25.83 18.75
CA TYR A 245 -4.14 26.47 19.84
C TYR A 245 -3.28 26.89 21.04
N LYS A 246 -1.96 26.68 21.01
CA LYS A 246 -1.05 27.17 22.05
C LYS A 246 -0.81 28.68 22.01
N VAL A 247 -1.33 29.38 21.01
CA VAL A 247 -1.11 30.83 20.83
C VAL A 247 -2.05 31.68 21.71
N ASP A 248 -3.10 31.12 22.31
CA ASP A 248 -4.15 31.93 22.97
C ASP A 248 -4.06 32.00 24.51
N ASP A 249 -3.17 31.25 25.18
CA ASP A 249 -3.08 31.24 26.66
C ASP A 249 -2.04 32.21 27.24
N ASP A 250 -1.08 32.71 26.43
CA ASP A 250 -0.04 33.64 26.89
C ASP A 250 -0.43 35.13 26.77
N ASP A 251 -1.56 35.44 26.10
CA ASP A 251 -2.07 36.82 25.93
C ASP A 251 -3.12 37.23 26.99
N ILE A 252 -3.33 36.43 28.05
CA ILE A 252 -4.22 36.77 29.19
C ILE A 252 -3.44 36.86 30.51
N ALA A 253 -2.21 37.37 30.44
CA ALA A 253 -1.44 37.72 31.62
C ALA A 253 -0.64 39.00 31.36
N ASP A 254 -1.33 40.10 31.05
CA ASP A 254 -0.93 41.46 31.42
C ASP A 254 -2.01 42.46 30.93
N GLU A 255 -3.06 42.65 31.73
CA GLU A 255 -3.79 43.92 31.90
C GLU A 255 -4.52 43.96 33.25
#